data_AF-A0A2X3BAK2-F1
#
_entry.id   AF-A0A2X3BAK2-F1
#
_cell.length_a   1.000
_cell.length_b   1.000
_cell.length_c   1.000
_cell.angle_alpha   90.00
_cell.angle_beta   90.00
_cell.angle_gamma   90.00
#
_symmetry.space_group_name_H-M   'P 1'
#
loop_
_entity.id
_entity.type
_entity.pdbx_description
1 polymer ?
#
loop_
_entity_poly.entity_id
_entity_poly.type
_entity_poly.pdbx_seq_one_letter_code
_entity_poly.pdbx_strand_id
1 'polypeptide(L)'
;MQGIKKSHNYLKQSVKLNKLHTRIANVRNDFLHKLTSSLVKHYAYFGLENLNIKGLMKNHRLAKAISDVSFYEFKRQFQYKSDYHKREIIEADTFYPSSKTCSKCGSIKETLTLKERIYECENCGLKIDRDYNASLNLYNLIPQKIGQVLSEFTPADLTALQYDLATNNIANSKVETGIQQKNYL
;
A
#
# COMPACT_ATOMS: atom_id res chain seq x y z
N MET A 1 36.35 -26.92 9.66
CA MET A 1 36.70 -26.10 8.47
C MET A 1 36.97 -24.67 8.92
N GLN A 2 38.23 -24.28 9.04
CA GLN A 2 38.58 -22.87 9.28
C GLN A 2 38.48 -22.12 7.94
N GLY A 3 37.60 -21.12 7.87
CA GLY A 3 37.38 -20.35 6.65
C GLY A 3 38.59 -19.51 6.24
N ILE A 4 38.74 -19.26 4.94
CA ILE A 4 39.80 -18.44 4.37
C ILE A 4 39.77 -17.03 4.99
N LYS A 5 40.93 -16.55 5.47
CA LYS A 5 41.08 -15.20 6.04
C LYS A 5 40.77 -14.14 4.98
N LYS A 6 39.79 -13.28 5.25
CA LYS A 6 39.37 -12.22 4.32
C LYS A 6 40.41 -11.09 4.27
N SER A 7 40.58 -10.46 3.11
CA SER A 7 41.53 -9.35 2.95
C SER A 7 41.09 -8.09 3.71
N HIS A 8 42.04 -7.23 4.10
CA HIS A 8 41.72 -5.95 4.76
C HIS A 8 40.80 -5.06 3.92
N ASN A 9 40.95 -5.09 2.60
CA ASN A 9 40.08 -4.34 1.67
C ASN A 9 38.65 -4.88 1.68
N TYR A 10 38.47 -6.20 1.69
CA TYR A 10 37.15 -6.82 1.82
C TYR A 10 36.47 -6.38 3.11
N LEU A 11 37.18 -6.40 4.24
CA LEU A 11 36.61 -6.00 5.53
C LEU A 11 36.17 -4.53 5.52
N LYS A 12 37.00 -3.62 4.99
CA LYS A 12 36.66 -2.20 4.83
C LYS A 12 35.41 -1.99 3.99
N GLN A 13 35.29 -2.68 2.85
CA GLN A 13 34.13 -2.54 1.96
C GLN A 13 32.87 -3.15 2.56
N SER A 14 32.98 -4.29 3.24
CA SER A 14 31.86 -4.93 3.94
C SER A 14 31.24 -4.00 4.99
N VAL A 15 32.06 -3.29 5.77
CA VAL A 15 31.57 -2.30 6.74
C VAL A 15 30.83 -1.15 6.06
N LYS A 16 31.35 -0.62 4.95
CA LYS A 16 30.67 0.45 4.19
C LYS A 16 29.34 -0.02 3.62
N LEU A 17 29.30 -1.22 3.05
CA LEU A 17 28.09 -1.84 2.50
C LEU A 17 27.04 -2.04 3.59
N ASN A 18 27.43 -2.56 4.76
CA ASN A 18 26.53 -2.73 5.90
C ASN A 18 25.95 -1.39 6.37
N LYS A 19 26.77 -0.34 6.49
CA LYS A 19 26.29 1.01 6.84
C LYS A 19 25.24 1.52 5.85
N LEU A 20 25.45 1.30 4.55
CA LEU A 20 24.48 1.69 3.52
C LEU A 20 23.17 0.91 3.66
N HIS A 21 23.23 -0.42 3.83
CA HIS A 21 22.04 -1.23 4.04
C HIS A 21 21.28 -0.85 5.31
N THR A 22 21.97 -0.58 6.43
CA THR A 22 21.36 -0.07 7.66
C THR A 22 20.67 1.27 7.42
N ARG A 23 21.31 2.20 6.69
CA ARG A 23 20.70 3.49 6.38
C ARG A 23 19.42 3.32 5.54
N ILE A 24 19.45 2.49 4.51
CA ILE A 24 18.28 2.20 3.66
C ILE A 24 17.15 1.58 4.48
N ALA A 25 17.46 0.60 5.34
CA ALA A 25 16.49 -0.02 6.21
C ALA A 25 15.87 0.99 7.19
N ASN A 26 16.66 1.88 7.78
CA ASN A 26 16.18 2.90 8.71
C ASN A 26 15.27 3.93 8.02
N VAL A 27 15.64 4.40 6.81
CA VAL A 27 14.79 5.31 6.03
C VAL A 27 13.45 4.65 5.71
N ARG A 28 13.48 3.38 5.31
CA ARG A 28 12.26 2.62 5.02
C ARG A 28 11.39 2.44 6.26
N ASN A 29 11.97 2.05 7.39
CA ASN A 29 11.25 1.87 8.64
C ASN A 29 10.65 3.18 9.15
N ASP A 30 11.38 4.30 9.05
CA ASP A 30 10.89 5.63 9.40
C ASP A 30 9.68 6.02 8.54
N PHE A 31 9.76 5.83 7.22
CA PHE A 31 8.64 6.05 6.30
C PHE A 31 7.42 5.20 6.67
N LEU A 32 7.61 3.89 6.87
CA LEU A 32 6.51 2.98 7.23
C LEU A 32 5.87 3.37 8.57
N HIS A 33 6.67 3.75 9.56
CA HIS A 33 6.13 4.18 10.85
C HIS A 33 5.31 5.46 10.70
N LYS A 34 5.83 6.47 9.99
CA LYS A 34 5.13 7.73 9.78
C LYS A 34 3.82 7.52 9.01
N LEU A 35 3.86 6.76 7.92
CA LEU A 35 2.70 6.45 7.09
C LEU A 35 1.61 5.73 7.89
N THR A 36 1.96 4.62 8.56
CA THR A 36 1.00 3.83 9.33
C THR A 36 0.41 4.62 10.51
N SER A 37 1.20 5.45 11.19
CA SER A 37 0.70 6.32 12.25
C SER A 37 -0.27 7.37 11.71
N SER A 38 0.05 8.00 10.59
CA SER A 38 -0.80 9.02 9.95
C SER A 38 -2.14 8.41 9.55
N LEU A 39 -2.13 7.26 8.88
CA LEU A 39 -3.37 6.57 8.46
C LEU A 39 -4.27 6.24 9.66
N VAL A 40 -3.73 5.57 10.68
CA VAL A 40 -4.47 5.13 11.88
C VAL A 40 -5.03 6.31 12.69
N LYS A 41 -4.35 7.47 12.64
CA LYS A 41 -4.80 8.69 13.31
C LYS A 41 -6.07 9.25 12.65
N HIS A 42 -6.14 9.25 11.32
CA HIS A 42 -7.18 9.95 10.55
C HIS A 42 -8.36 9.07 10.12
N TYR A 43 -8.20 7.74 10.13
CA TYR A 43 -9.23 6.81 9.68
C TYR A 43 -9.54 5.75 10.72
N ALA A 44 -10.80 5.35 10.79
CA ALA A 44 -11.28 4.32 11.71
C ALA A 44 -11.33 2.92 11.10
N TYR A 45 -11.57 2.84 9.79
CA TYR A 45 -11.78 1.61 9.04
C TYR A 45 -10.89 1.57 7.81
N PHE A 46 -10.31 0.41 7.52
CA PHE A 46 -9.41 0.21 6.39
C PHE A 46 -9.75 -1.07 5.63
N GLY A 47 -9.78 -0.99 4.30
CA GLY A 47 -9.87 -2.15 3.43
C GLY A 47 -8.49 -2.49 2.87
N LEU A 48 -8.03 -3.74 3.05
CA LEU A 48 -6.75 -4.20 2.55
C LEU A 48 -6.90 -5.47 1.70
N GLU A 49 -6.03 -5.61 0.71
CA GLU A 49 -5.87 -6.88 0.00
C GLU A 49 -5.10 -7.87 0.87
N ASN A 50 -5.56 -9.12 0.91
CA ASN A 50 -4.78 -10.22 1.45
C ASN A 50 -3.76 -10.71 0.41
N LEU A 51 -2.61 -10.02 0.35
CA LEU A 51 -1.53 -10.37 -0.57
C LEU A 51 -0.67 -11.53 -0.04
N ASN A 52 -0.48 -12.56 -0.86
CA ASN A 52 0.54 -13.59 -0.60
C ASN A 52 1.94 -13.03 -0.88
N ILE A 53 2.48 -12.26 0.06
CA ILE A 53 3.78 -11.57 -0.05
C ILE A 53 4.91 -12.58 -0.34
N LYS A 54 4.89 -13.76 0.31
CA LYS A 54 5.87 -14.83 0.06
C LYS A 54 5.82 -15.30 -1.40
N GLY A 55 4.62 -15.46 -1.96
CA GLY A 55 4.41 -15.81 -3.36
C GLY A 55 4.92 -14.73 -4.31
N LEU A 56 4.63 -13.46 -4.01
CA LEU A 56 5.07 -12.31 -4.82
C LEU A 56 6.61 -12.20 -4.87
N MET A 57 7.29 -12.51 -3.76
CA MET A 57 8.76 -12.53 -3.70
C MET A 57 9.43 -13.63 -4.53
N LYS A 58 8.71 -14.69 -4.94
CA LYS A 58 9.25 -15.74 -5.82
C LYS A 58 9.50 -15.25 -7.24
N ASN A 59 8.81 -14.18 -7.66
CA ASN A 59 9.05 -13.59 -8.97
C ASN A 59 10.27 -12.65 -8.91
N HIS A 60 11.42 -13.14 -9.33
CA HIS A 60 12.68 -12.37 -9.30
C HIS A 60 12.63 -11.03 -10.04
N ARG A 61 11.75 -10.86 -11.03
CA ARG A 61 11.57 -9.57 -11.74
C ARG A 61 10.91 -8.51 -10.87
N LEU A 62 10.04 -8.93 -9.94
CA LEU A 62 9.29 -8.04 -9.06
C LEU A 62 9.84 -8.00 -7.63
N ALA A 63 10.61 -9.01 -7.23
CA ALA A 63 11.10 -9.21 -5.87
C ALA A 63 11.82 -7.99 -5.30
N LYS A 64 12.64 -7.31 -6.12
CA LYS A 64 13.34 -6.09 -5.70
C LYS A 64 12.36 -4.96 -5.36
N ALA A 65 11.44 -4.65 -6.28
CA ALA A 65 10.44 -3.61 -6.06
C ALA A 65 9.54 -3.92 -4.84
N ILE A 66 9.12 -5.18 -4.69
CA ILE A 66 8.33 -5.66 -3.55
C ILE A 66 9.13 -5.52 -2.24
N SER A 67 10.41 -5.89 -2.25
CA SER A 67 11.28 -5.77 -1.08
C SER A 67 11.52 -4.32 -0.70
N ASP A 68 11.62 -3.42 -1.68
CA ASP A 68 11.84 -2.00 -1.45
C ASP A 68 10.64 -1.33 -0.78
N VAL A 69 9.41 -1.77 -1.10
CA VAL A 69 8.18 -1.30 -0.45
C VAL A 69 7.96 -1.94 0.92
N SER A 70 8.49 -3.16 1.14
CA SER A 70 8.40 -3.88 2.42
C SER A 70 6.96 -4.10 2.93
N PHE A 71 6.09 -4.61 2.05
CA PHE A 71 4.67 -4.88 2.35
C PHE A 71 4.41 -5.69 3.62
N TYR A 72 5.28 -6.65 3.95
CA TYR A 72 5.15 -7.42 5.19
C TYR A 72 5.30 -6.53 6.42
N GLU A 73 6.32 -5.68 6.42
CA GLU A 73 6.59 -4.78 7.53
C GLU A 73 5.52 -3.69 7.61
N PHE A 74 5.06 -3.16 6.48
CA PHE A 74 3.90 -2.28 6.43
C PHE A 74 2.69 -2.91 7.11
N LYS A 75 2.29 -4.13 6.69
CA LYS A 75 1.14 -4.84 7.24
C LYS A 75 1.29 -5.09 8.75
N ARG A 76 2.46 -5.58 9.17
CA ARG A 76 2.78 -5.80 10.59
C ARG A 76 2.63 -4.51 11.41
N GLN A 77 3.21 -3.42 10.93
CA GLN A 77 3.14 -2.13 11.62
C GLN A 77 1.73 -1.56 11.67
N PHE A 78 1.02 -1.68 10.56
CA PHE A 78 -0.31 -1.15 10.42
C PHE A 78 -1.33 -1.89 11.30
N GLN A 79 -1.21 -3.22 11.39
CA GLN A 79 -2.03 -4.05 12.29
C GLN A 79 -1.85 -3.65 13.75
N TYR A 80 -0.62 -3.68 14.29
CA TYR A 80 -0.44 -3.39 15.72
C TYR A 80 -0.86 -1.97 16.10
N LYS A 81 -0.66 -0.98 15.22
CA LYS A 81 -1.11 0.40 15.47
C LYS A 81 -2.62 0.52 15.38
N SER A 82 -3.25 -0.16 14.43
CA SER A 82 -4.71 -0.18 14.33
C SER A 82 -5.32 -0.76 15.59
N ASP A 83 -4.80 -1.88 16.08
CA ASP A 83 -5.23 -2.50 17.35
C ASP A 83 -5.07 -1.54 18.53
N TYR A 84 -3.90 -0.89 18.63
CA TYR A 84 -3.61 0.08 19.69
C TYR A 84 -4.58 1.28 19.70
N HIS A 85 -5.00 1.73 18.52
CA HIS A 85 -5.93 2.85 18.35
C HIS A 85 -7.40 2.43 18.21
N LYS A 86 -7.72 1.14 18.39
CA LYS A 86 -9.07 0.58 18.18
C LYS A 86 -9.63 0.90 16.80
N ARG A 87 -8.80 0.70 15.77
CA ARG A 87 -9.17 0.80 14.34
C ARG A 87 -9.37 -0.59 13.77
N GLU A 88 -10.23 -0.70 12.76
CA GLU A 88 -10.56 -1.97 12.15
C GLU A 88 -9.95 -2.09 10.75
N ILE A 89 -9.24 -3.19 10.53
CA ILE A 89 -8.72 -3.57 9.22
C ILE A 89 -9.53 -4.73 8.69
N ILE A 90 -10.23 -4.50 7.58
CA ILE A 90 -10.95 -5.51 6.83
C ILE A 90 -10.07 -6.03 5.71
N GLU A 91 -9.66 -7.29 5.83
CA GLU A 91 -8.96 -7.98 4.76
C GLU A 91 -9.96 -8.59 3.77
N ALA A 92 -9.75 -8.29 2.50
CA ALA A 92 -10.41 -8.96 1.40
C ALA A 92 -9.88 -10.40 1.26
N ASP A 93 -10.73 -11.31 0.77
CA ASP A 93 -10.31 -12.68 0.52
C ASP A 93 -9.17 -12.72 -0.51
N THR A 94 -8.29 -13.71 -0.39
CA THR A 94 -7.08 -13.81 -1.24
C THR A 94 -7.39 -13.84 -2.74
N PHE A 95 -8.56 -14.34 -3.12
CA PHE A 95 -9.02 -14.42 -4.51
C PHE A 95 -10.06 -13.35 -4.89
N TYR A 96 -10.27 -12.35 -4.03
CA TYR A 96 -11.20 -11.26 -4.31
C TYR A 96 -10.74 -10.48 -5.55
N PRO A 97 -11.58 -10.35 -6.59
CA PRO A 97 -11.18 -9.72 -7.85
C PRO A 97 -11.24 -8.18 -7.80
N SER A 98 -10.57 -7.56 -6.82
CA SER A 98 -10.56 -6.10 -6.58
C SER A 98 -10.26 -5.29 -7.85
N SER A 99 -9.22 -5.65 -8.59
CA SER A 99 -8.79 -4.93 -9.81
C SER A 99 -9.63 -5.24 -11.04
N LYS A 100 -10.32 -6.40 -11.07
CA LYS A 100 -11.13 -6.87 -12.21
C LYS A 100 -12.61 -6.49 -12.09
N THR A 101 -13.08 -6.19 -10.89
CA THR A 101 -14.48 -5.82 -10.63
C THR A 101 -14.69 -4.35 -10.97
N CYS A 102 -15.76 -4.01 -11.68
CA CYS A 102 -16.09 -2.60 -11.90
C CYS A 102 -16.64 -1.99 -10.61
N SER A 103 -15.98 -0.96 -10.09
CA SER A 103 -16.44 -0.21 -8.90
C SER A 103 -17.77 0.51 -9.09
N LYS A 104 -18.22 0.72 -10.33
CA LYS A 104 -19.50 1.37 -10.65
C LYS A 104 -20.67 0.39 -10.83
N CYS A 105 -20.47 -0.70 -11.57
CA CYS A 105 -21.57 -1.61 -11.95
C CYS A 105 -21.39 -3.06 -11.48
N GLY A 106 -20.28 -3.41 -10.83
CA GLY A 106 -20.04 -4.75 -10.29
C GLY A 106 -19.64 -5.82 -11.32
N SER A 107 -19.65 -5.52 -12.64
CA SER A 107 -19.22 -6.49 -13.66
C SER A 107 -17.76 -6.90 -13.44
N ILE A 108 -17.45 -8.19 -13.53
CA ILE A 108 -16.10 -8.72 -13.36
C ILE A 108 -15.51 -9.03 -14.72
N LYS A 109 -14.34 -8.46 -15.04
CA LYS A 109 -13.58 -8.82 -16.24
C LYS A 109 -13.02 -10.23 -16.12
N GLU A 110 -13.10 -11.01 -17.19
CA GLU A 110 -12.44 -12.32 -17.27
C GLU A 110 -10.92 -12.17 -17.22
N THR A 111 -10.37 -11.27 -18.04
CA THR A 111 -8.95 -11.03 -18.17
C THR A 111 -8.61 -9.57 -17.89
N LEU A 112 -7.49 -9.38 -17.18
CA LEU A 112 -6.88 -8.07 -16.94
C LEU A 112 -5.39 -8.32 -16.68
N THR A 113 -4.55 -7.74 -17.51
CA THR A 113 -3.10 -7.91 -17.44
C THR A 113 -2.45 -6.88 -16.53
N LEU A 114 -1.27 -7.20 -15.99
CA LEU A 114 -0.53 -6.26 -15.13
C LEU A 114 -0.12 -4.97 -15.85
N LYS A 115 0.01 -5.00 -17.19
CA LYS A 115 0.39 -3.86 -18.02
C LYS A 115 -0.74 -2.84 -18.18
N GLU A 116 -1.99 -3.27 -18.06
CA GLU A 116 -3.14 -2.38 -18.13
C GLU A 116 -3.21 -1.55 -16.84
N ARG A 117 -2.95 -0.23 -16.99
CA ARG A 117 -2.98 0.73 -15.87
C ARG A 117 -4.29 1.52 -15.80
N ILE A 118 -5.04 1.54 -16.89
CA ILE A 118 -6.37 2.14 -16.98
C ILE A 118 -7.38 0.98 -16.99
N TYR A 119 -8.35 1.04 -16.09
CA TYR A 119 -9.50 0.16 -16.06
C TYR A 119 -10.62 0.76 -16.91
N GLU A 120 -11.04 0.06 -17.96
CA GLU A 120 -12.16 0.43 -18.82
C GLU A 120 -13.25 -0.66 -18.76
N CYS A 121 -14.44 -0.31 -18.30
CA CYS A 121 -15.55 -1.26 -18.16
C CYS A 121 -16.38 -1.36 -19.44
N GLU A 122 -16.46 -2.56 -20.01
CA GLU A 122 -17.24 -2.84 -21.23
C GLU A 122 -18.77 -2.78 -21.01
N ASN A 123 -19.22 -2.95 -19.76
CA ASN A 123 -20.66 -2.96 -19.44
C ASN A 123 -21.23 -1.55 -19.19
N CYS A 124 -20.48 -0.66 -18.53
CA CYS A 124 -20.99 0.66 -18.13
C CYS A 124 -20.12 1.86 -18.55
N GLY A 125 -19.06 1.62 -19.33
CA GLY A 125 -18.18 2.67 -19.87
C GLY A 125 -17.28 3.38 -18.85
N LEU A 126 -17.17 2.89 -17.61
CA LEU A 126 -16.29 3.51 -16.60
C LEU A 126 -14.83 3.43 -17.06
N LYS A 127 -14.11 4.55 -17.06
CA LYS A 127 -12.68 4.63 -17.39
C LYS A 127 -11.90 5.37 -16.31
N ILE A 128 -11.13 4.66 -15.49
CA ILE A 128 -10.36 5.21 -14.36
C ILE A 128 -9.03 4.45 -14.18
N ASP A 129 -8.12 4.95 -13.33
CA ASP A 129 -6.92 4.18 -12.96
C ASP A 129 -7.30 2.83 -12.32
N ARG A 130 -6.58 1.77 -12.68
CA ARG A 130 -6.87 0.40 -12.23
C ARG A 130 -6.72 0.23 -10.72
N ASP A 131 -5.68 0.83 -10.14
CA ASP A 131 -5.41 0.70 -8.71
C ASP A 131 -6.42 1.55 -7.91
N TYR A 132 -6.90 2.67 -8.48
CA TYR A 132 -8.05 3.42 -7.92
C TYR A 132 -9.38 2.65 -8.01
N ASN A 133 -9.64 1.95 -9.12
CA ASN A 133 -10.80 1.06 -9.21
C ASN A 133 -10.74 -0.05 -8.14
N ALA A 134 -9.56 -0.65 -7.94
CA ALA A 134 -9.34 -1.65 -6.91
C ALA A 134 -9.57 -1.09 -5.50
N SER A 135 -9.08 0.12 -5.20
CA SER A 135 -9.27 0.74 -3.88
C SER A 135 -10.73 1.04 -3.57
N LEU A 136 -11.52 1.47 -4.57
CA LEU A 136 -12.97 1.65 -4.42
C LEU A 136 -13.68 0.32 -4.11
N ASN A 137 -13.28 -0.76 -4.77
CA ASN A 137 -13.84 -2.09 -4.48
C ASN A 137 -13.51 -2.57 -3.06
N LEU A 138 -12.28 -2.34 -2.58
CA LEU A 138 -11.90 -2.65 -1.20
C LEU A 138 -12.65 -1.77 -0.19
N TYR A 139 -12.85 -0.49 -0.50
CA TYR A 139 -13.67 0.40 0.32
C TYR A 139 -15.11 -0.10 0.42
N ASN A 140 -15.70 -0.54 -0.70
CA ASN A 140 -17.07 -1.06 -0.72
C ASN A 140 -17.24 -2.38 0.08
N LEU A 141 -16.16 -3.14 0.33
CA LEU A 141 -16.20 -4.32 1.20
C LEU A 141 -16.31 -3.97 2.69
N ILE A 142 -15.83 -2.79 3.10
CA ILE A 142 -15.84 -2.36 4.51
C ILE A 142 -17.26 -2.36 5.09
N PRO A 143 -18.22 -1.55 4.58
CA PRO A 143 -19.56 -1.46 5.16
C PRO A 143 -20.30 -2.81 5.14
N GLN A 144 -20.03 -3.66 4.15
CA GLN A 144 -20.63 -5.00 4.04
C GLN A 144 -20.22 -5.92 5.20
N LYS A 145 -18.98 -5.78 5.72
CA LYS A 145 -18.48 -6.62 6.81
C LYS A 145 -18.76 -6.03 8.20
N ILE A 146 -18.75 -4.70 8.35
CA ILE A 146 -18.99 -4.04 9.65
C ILE A 146 -20.48 -3.83 9.96
N GLY A 147 -21.36 -3.86 8.95
CA GLY A 147 -22.80 -3.66 9.12
C GLY A 147 -23.18 -2.25 9.59
N GLN A 148 -22.29 -1.27 9.41
CA GLN A 148 -22.44 0.12 9.85
C GLN A 148 -22.18 1.08 8.69
N VAL A 149 -22.84 2.24 8.73
CA VAL A 149 -22.58 3.34 7.80
C VAL A 149 -21.29 4.05 8.24
N LEU A 150 -20.34 4.18 7.32
CA LEU A 150 -19.12 4.94 7.54
C LEU A 150 -19.45 6.43 7.65
N SER A 151 -18.84 7.12 8.61
CA SER A 151 -18.94 8.58 8.69
C SER A 151 -18.39 9.21 7.41
N GLU A 152 -19.11 10.19 6.87
CA GLU A 152 -18.63 10.93 5.71
C GLU A 152 -17.29 11.62 6.02
N PHE A 153 -16.34 11.47 5.10
CA PHE A 153 -15.04 12.12 5.21
C PHE A 153 -15.17 13.59 4.82
N THR A 154 -14.95 14.50 5.77
CA THR A 154 -15.19 15.93 5.55
C THR A 154 -13.98 16.61 4.87
N PRO A 155 -14.18 17.79 4.25
CA PRO A 155 -13.06 18.60 3.77
C PRO A 155 -12.04 18.94 4.86
N ALA A 156 -12.49 19.11 6.12
CA ALA A 156 -11.61 19.37 7.25
C ALA A 156 -10.72 18.16 7.57
N ASP A 157 -11.27 16.95 7.53
CA ASP A 157 -10.50 15.71 7.72
C ASP A 157 -9.46 15.56 6.61
N LEU A 158 -9.82 15.89 5.37
CA LEU A 158 -8.90 15.88 4.23
C LEU A 158 -7.74 16.85 4.43
N THR A 159 -8.01 18.06 4.90
CA THR A 159 -6.98 19.07 5.20
C THR A 159 -6.07 18.60 6.34
N ALA A 160 -6.65 18.03 7.41
CA ALA A 160 -5.90 17.51 8.54
C ALA A 160 -4.96 16.37 8.13
N LEU A 161 -5.43 15.45 7.28
CA LEU A 161 -4.60 14.38 6.71
C LEU A 161 -3.46 14.94 5.86
N GLN A 162 -3.75 15.84 4.91
CA GLN A 162 -2.74 16.41 4.03
C GLN A 162 -1.65 17.15 4.80
N TYR A 163 -2.04 17.89 5.84
CA TYR A 163 -1.11 18.56 6.73
C TYR A 163 -0.21 17.59 7.51
N ASP A 164 -0.79 16.51 8.05
CA ASP A 164 -0.03 15.48 8.77
C ASP A 164 0.93 14.73 7.85
N LEU A 165 0.52 14.41 6.62
CA LEU A 165 1.39 13.77 5.62
C LEU A 165 2.56 14.67 5.20
N ALA A 166 2.31 15.97 4.99
CA ALA A 166 3.34 16.93 4.63
C ALA A 166 4.33 17.15 5.78
N THR A 167 3.82 17.29 7.01
CA THR A 167 4.64 17.47 8.23
C THR A 167 5.58 16.27 8.45
N ASN A 168 5.12 15.07 8.11
CA ASN A 168 5.90 13.84 8.22
C ASN A 168 6.77 13.56 6.99
N ASN A 169 6.80 14.43 5.98
CA ASN A 169 7.52 14.24 4.72
C ASN A 169 7.14 12.93 4.00
N ILE A 170 5.85 12.56 4.03
CA ILE A 170 5.32 11.37 3.36
C ILE A 170 4.87 11.72 1.94
N ALA A 171 4.02 12.74 1.82
CA ALA A 171 3.45 13.20 0.56
C ALA A 171 3.07 14.67 0.67
N ASN A 172 3.31 15.43 -0.39
CA ASN A 172 3.11 16.88 -0.43
C ASN A 172 2.02 17.30 -1.42
N SER A 173 1.36 16.35 -2.10
CA SER A 173 0.27 16.68 -3.04
C SER A 173 -0.89 15.68 -3.01
N LYS A 174 -2.07 16.15 -3.46
CA LYS A 174 -3.27 15.32 -3.65
C LYS A 174 -3.09 14.21 -4.70
N VAL A 175 -2.15 14.41 -5.63
CA VAL A 175 -1.82 13.45 -6.69
C VAL A 175 -0.91 12.33 -6.14
N GLU A 176 0.07 12.68 -5.31
CA GLU A 176 0.95 11.69 -4.65
C GLU A 176 0.19 10.81 -3.66
N THR A 177 -0.82 11.37 -3.00
CA THR A 177 -1.70 10.63 -2.07
C THR A 177 -2.76 9.78 -2.77
N GLY A 178 -2.87 9.87 -4.11
CA GLY A 178 -3.90 9.14 -4.87
C GLY A 178 -5.33 9.66 -4.67
N ILE A 179 -5.49 10.83 -4.03
CA ILE A 179 -6.78 11.47 -3.74
C ILE A 179 -7.34 12.15 -5.00
N GLN A 180 -6.46 12.64 -5.87
CA GLN A 180 -6.81 13.16 -7.19
C GLN A 180 -6.29 12.21 -8.27
N GLN A 181 -7.14 11.88 -9.25
CA GLN A 181 -6.73 11.08 -10.39
C GLN A 181 -5.58 11.77 -11.13
N LYS A 182 -4.58 10.99 -11.54
CA LYS A 182 -3.63 11.44 -12.56
C LYS A 182 -4.43 11.64 -13.84
N ASN A 183 -4.44 12.87 -14.36
CA ASN A 183 -5.01 13.15 -15.67
C ASN A 183 -4.16 12.38 -16.71
N TYR A 184 -4.67 11.25 -17.17
CA TYR A 184 -4.13 10.50 -18.31
C TYR A 184 -4.98 10.80 -19.55
N LEU A 185 -5.30 12.08 -19.75
CA LEU A 185 -5.81 12.63 -21.01
C LEU A 185 -4.65 13.31 -21.74
#